data_AF-A0A3Q7TXG9-F1
#
_entry.id   AF-A0A3Q7TXG9-F1
#
_cell.length_a   1.000
_cell.length_b   1.000
_cell.length_c   1.000
_cell.angle_alpha   90.00
_cell.angle_beta   90.00
_cell.angle_gamma   90.00
#
_symmetry.space_group_name_H-M   'P 1'
#
loop_
_entity.id
_entity.type
_entity.pdbx_description
1 polymer ?
#
loop_
_entity_poly.entity_id
_entity_poly.type
_entity_poly.pdbx_seq_one_letter_code
_entity_poly.pdbx_strand_id
1 'polypeptide(L)'
;MVQELVLTLQALGLPRPPPGTTASRLLWELHDKISELLPSLPPGFLQPLLSSPLDAPRWEALESLCQRLGDQYCSRRCLLLKRLDLTTSSFHWSDRAEAQGEAMKAVLIPIREALTPESNVSIAHVLAAREDLSRLIPATSKAVRRGTCCAINKVLMGNVPDRGGRPNELEAPMPTWQSRREDGGGRKAGRQSWGRKKKKK
;
A
#
# COMPACT_ATOMS: atom_id res chain seq x y z
N MET A 1 -30.60 6.68 -9.65
CA MET A 1 -29.96 7.11 -8.39
C MET A 1 -28.52 6.64 -8.43
N VAL A 2 -27.58 7.46 -7.99
CA VAL A 2 -26.17 7.10 -7.89
C VAL A 2 -26.03 5.89 -6.94
N GLN A 3 -25.24 4.89 -7.30
CA GLN A 3 -25.07 3.65 -6.53
C GLN A 3 -24.71 3.92 -5.07
N GLU A 4 -23.80 4.89 -4.83
CA GLU A 4 -23.41 5.33 -3.49
C GLU A 4 -24.60 5.77 -2.63
N LEU A 5 -25.55 6.50 -3.19
CA LEU A 5 -26.72 6.94 -2.44
C LEU A 5 -27.59 5.76 -2.00
N VAL A 6 -27.73 4.74 -2.86
CA VAL A 6 -28.48 3.53 -2.52
C VAL A 6 -27.80 2.78 -1.37
N LEU A 7 -26.47 2.64 -1.44
CA LEU A 7 -25.69 1.99 -0.40
C LEU A 7 -25.78 2.73 0.93
N THR A 8 -25.71 4.06 0.92
CA THR A 8 -25.86 4.89 2.13
C THR A 8 -27.24 4.73 2.76
N LEU A 9 -28.31 4.75 1.97
CA LEU A 9 -29.67 4.53 2.47
C LEU A 9 -29.82 3.14 3.09
N GLN A 10 -29.29 2.10 2.44
CA GLN A 10 -29.31 0.74 2.96
C GLN A 10 -28.51 0.61 4.27
N ALA A 11 -27.33 1.22 4.35
CA ALA A 11 -26.49 1.22 5.54
C ALA A 11 -27.17 1.92 6.73
N LEU A 12 -27.94 2.97 6.47
CA LEU A 12 -28.69 3.72 7.49
C LEU A 12 -30.09 3.13 7.77
N GLY A 13 -30.49 2.07 7.07
CA GLY A 13 -31.82 1.46 7.20
C GLY A 13 -32.96 2.37 6.74
N LEU A 14 -32.68 3.35 5.87
CA LEU A 14 -33.65 4.30 5.34
C LEU A 14 -34.36 3.73 4.10
N PRO A 15 -35.66 3.98 3.93
CA PRO A 15 -36.39 3.56 2.75
C PRO A 15 -35.91 4.33 1.51
N ARG A 16 -36.21 3.78 0.33
CA ARG A 16 -35.92 4.46 -0.93
C ARG A 16 -36.84 5.69 -1.06
N PRO A 17 -36.31 6.89 -1.35
CA PRO A 17 -37.11 8.11 -1.44
C PRO A 17 -38.10 8.02 -2.61
N PRO A 18 -39.30 8.61 -2.47
CA PRO A 18 -40.27 8.68 -3.55
C PRO A 18 -39.75 9.54 -4.72
N PRO A 19 -40.21 9.28 -5.96
CA PRO A 19 -39.83 10.09 -7.11
C PRO A 19 -40.24 11.56 -6.89
N GLY A 20 -39.34 12.48 -7.19
CA GLY A 20 -39.56 13.92 -6.98
C GLY A 20 -39.12 14.47 -5.62
N THR A 21 -38.55 13.63 -4.74
CA THR A 21 -37.94 14.11 -3.49
C THR A 21 -36.79 15.07 -3.78
N THR A 22 -36.79 16.24 -3.14
CA THR A 22 -35.73 17.24 -3.30
C THR A 22 -34.42 16.75 -2.67
N ALA A 23 -33.29 17.06 -3.30
CA ALA A 23 -31.98 16.65 -2.80
C ALA A 23 -31.69 17.20 -1.39
N SER A 24 -32.10 18.44 -1.11
CA SER A 24 -31.94 19.07 0.20
C SER A 24 -32.66 18.30 1.31
N ARG A 25 -33.91 17.88 1.06
CA ARG A 25 -34.68 17.09 2.02
C ARG A 25 -34.01 15.76 2.31
N LEU A 26 -33.56 15.07 1.27
CA LEU A 26 -32.86 13.79 1.42
C LEU A 26 -31.54 13.94 2.19
N LEU A 27 -30.79 15.02 1.96
CA LEU A 27 -29.57 15.31 2.72
C LEU A 27 -29.85 15.59 4.20
N TRP A 28 -30.96 16.27 4.51
CA TRP A 28 -31.42 16.47 5.89
C TRP A 28 -31.80 15.13 6.57
N GLU A 29 -32.60 14.30 5.90
CA GLU A 29 -32.98 12.98 6.43
C GLU A 29 -31.75 12.09 6.69
N LEU A 30 -30.74 12.13 5.80
CA LEU A 30 -29.46 11.45 6.01
C LEU A 30 -28.68 12.04 7.19
N HIS A 31 -28.58 13.36 7.28
CA HIS A 31 -27.87 14.05 8.35
C HIS A 31 -28.48 13.75 9.72
N ASP A 32 -29.81 13.79 9.83
CA ASP A 32 -30.53 13.50 11.06
C ASP A 32 -30.29 12.06 11.48
N LYS A 33 -30.38 11.11 10.54
CA LYS A 33 -30.16 9.70 10.86
C LYS A 33 -28.72 9.40 11.28
N ILE A 34 -27.73 10.03 10.64
CA ILE A 34 -26.33 9.91 11.04
C ILE A 34 -26.12 10.52 12.43
N SER A 35 -26.71 11.67 12.71
CA SER A 35 -26.62 12.35 14.00
C SER A 35 -27.26 11.56 15.14
N GLU A 36 -28.36 10.85 14.87
CA GLU A 36 -29.01 9.91 15.79
C GLU A 36 -28.10 8.72 16.13
N LEU A 37 -27.39 8.17 15.13
CA LEU A 37 -26.56 6.98 15.28
C LEU A 37 -25.17 7.27 15.83
N LEU A 38 -24.64 8.47 15.61
CA LEU A 38 -23.27 8.86 15.99
C LEU A 38 -22.93 8.58 17.47
N PRO A 39 -23.81 8.85 18.47
CA PRO A 39 -23.53 8.60 19.88
C PRO A 39 -23.44 7.11 20.24
N SER A 40 -24.00 6.22 19.43
CA SER A 40 -23.94 4.77 19.65
C SER A 40 -22.59 4.15 19.24
N LEU A 41 -21.78 4.90 18.48
CA LEU A 41 -20.51 4.42 17.96
C LEU A 41 -19.36 4.67 18.95
N PRO A 42 -18.31 3.83 18.93
CA PRO A 42 -17.12 4.06 19.74
C PRO A 42 -16.50 5.45 19.48
N PRO A 43 -15.85 6.05 20.48
CA PRO A 43 -15.18 7.34 20.30
C PRO A 43 -14.10 7.23 19.23
N GLY A 44 -14.02 8.23 18.36
CA GLY A 44 -13.06 8.26 17.26
C GLY A 44 -13.39 7.36 16.07
N PHE A 45 -14.52 6.63 16.09
CA PHE A 45 -14.88 5.74 14.99
C PHE A 45 -14.97 6.51 13.66
N LEU A 46 -15.73 7.60 13.60
CA LEU A 46 -15.90 8.39 12.38
C LEU A 46 -14.91 9.56 12.23
N GLN A 47 -13.72 9.49 12.85
CA GLN A 47 -12.72 10.56 12.68
C GLN A 47 -12.26 10.66 11.22
N PRO A 48 -12.40 11.83 10.57
CA PRO A 48 -11.96 12.02 9.20
C PRO A 48 -10.44 12.05 9.15
N LEU A 49 -9.86 11.52 8.06
CA LEU A 49 -8.43 11.59 7.82
C LEU A 49 -7.97 13.04 7.59
N LEU A 50 -8.79 13.83 6.91
CA LEU A 50 -8.57 15.24 6.66
C LEU A 50 -9.37 16.08 7.66
N SER A 51 -8.69 16.68 8.63
CA SER A 51 -9.31 17.51 9.67
C SER A 51 -9.19 19.02 9.40
N SER A 52 -8.26 19.43 8.53
CA SER A 52 -8.05 20.83 8.19
C SER A 52 -9.02 21.31 7.12
N PRO A 53 -9.62 22.50 7.24
CA PRO A 53 -10.42 23.07 6.16
C PRO A 53 -9.56 23.33 4.92
N LEU A 54 -10.19 23.13 3.76
CA LEU A 54 -9.60 23.36 2.46
C LEU A 54 -10.05 24.75 1.96
N ASP A 55 -9.09 25.64 1.75
CA ASP A 55 -9.28 26.89 1.04
C ASP A 55 -9.21 26.65 -0.49
N ALA A 56 -9.59 27.65 -1.28
CA ALA A 56 -9.58 27.55 -2.74
C ALA A 56 -8.25 27.03 -3.33
N PRO A 57 -7.05 27.55 -2.94
CA PRO A 57 -5.80 27.03 -3.50
C PRO A 57 -5.51 25.58 -3.08
N ARG A 58 -5.91 25.14 -1.87
CA ARG A 58 -5.75 23.73 -1.48
C ARG A 58 -6.71 22.82 -2.23
N TRP A 59 -7.90 23.27 -2.57
CA TRP A 59 -8.82 22.52 -3.44
C TRP A 59 -8.22 22.27 -4.81
N GLU A 60 -7.69 23.31 -5.46
CA GLU A 60 -7.02 23.18 -6.75
C GLU A 60 -5.79 22.26 -6.67
N ALA A 61 -5.00 22.38 -5.61
CA ALA A 61 -3.85 21.50 -5.38
C ALA A 61 -4.26 20.04 -5.18
N LEU A 62 -5.36 19.80 -4.44
CA LEU A 62 -5.91 18.46 -4.20
C LEU A 62 -6.42 17.84 -5.50
N GLU A 63 -7.17 18.60 -6.31
CA GLU A 63 -7.63 18.16 -7.63
C GLU A 63 -6.47 17.76 -8.54
N SER A 64 -5.45 18.62 -8.64
CA SER A 64 -4.24 18.35 -9.41
C SER A 64 -3.49 17.10 -8.91
N LEU A 65 -3.42 16.90 -7.58
CA LEU A 65 -2.80 15.71 -7.00
C LEU A 65 -3.60 14.45 -7.33
N CYS A 66 -4.93 14.48 -7.16
CA CYS A 66 -5.81 13.37 -7.47
C CYS A 66 -5.71 12.97 -8.95
N GLN A 67 -5.65 13.93 -9.87
CA GLN A 67 -5.47 13.67 -11.29
C GLN A 67 -4.12 12.98 -11.56
N ARG A 68 -3.00 13.57 -11.11
CA ARG A 68 -1.66 13.00 -11.33
C ARG A 68 -1.51 11.60 -10.73
N LEU A 69 -2.06 11.37 -9.54
CA LEU A 69 -2.07 10.05 -8.92
C LEU A 69 -2.95 9.09 -9.72
N GLY A 70 -4.11 9.53 -10.18
CA GLY A 70 -4.99 8.76 -11.06
C GLY A 70 -4.26 8.27 -12.32
N ASP A 71 -3.56 9.16 -13.01
CA ASP A 71 -2.77 8.83 -14.21
C ASP A 71 -1.64 7.84 -13.91
N GLN A 72 -0.94 8.05 -12.79
CA GLN A 72 0.12 7.15 -12.34
C GLN A 72 -0.41 5.76 -11.98
N TYR A 73 -1.53 5.69 -11.26
CA TYR A 73 -2.17 4.42 -10.90
C TYR A 73 -2.72 3.70 -12.13
N CYS A 74 -3.33 4.42 -13.06
CA CYS A 74 -3.78 3.89 -14.35
C CYS A 74 -2.61 3.24 -15.10
N SER A 75 -1.50 3.97 -15.25
CA SER A 75 -0.28 3.46 -15.89
C SER A 75 0.28 2.20 -15.22
N ARG A 76 0.32 2.18 -13.88
CA ARG A 76 0.74 0.99 -13.11
C ARG A 76 -0.21 -0.19 -13.32
N ARG A 77 -1.52 0.05 -13.34
CA ARG A 77 -2.53 -1.00 -13.57
C ARG A 77 -2.42 -1.54 -15.00
N CYS A 78 -2.26 -0.70 -16.01
CA CYS A 78 -1.98 -1.13 -17.39
C CYS A 78 -0.79 -2.07 -17.46
N LEU A 79 0.32 -1.73 -16.79
CA LEU A 79 1.51 -2.59 -16.72
C LEU A 79 1.18 -3.94 -16.07
N LEU A 80 0.49 -3.94 -14.92
CA LEU A 80 0.13 -5.17 -14.21
C LEU A 80 -0.80 -6.06 -15.04
N LEU A 81 -1.78 -5.47 -15.71
CA LEU A 81 -2.69 -6.19 -16.62
C LEU A 81 -1.93 -6.80 -17.79
N LYS A 82 -1.02 -6.03 -18.42
CA LYS A 82 -0.19 -6.56 -19.50
C LYS A 82 0.73 -7.69 -19.01
N ARG A 83 1.28 -7.57 -17.80
CA ARG A 83 2.08 -8.63 -17.17
C ARG A 83 1.25 -9.88 -16.93
N LEU A 84 0.01 -9.74 -16.46
CA LEU A 84 -0.93 -10.85 -16.31
C LEU A 84 -1.20 -11.54 -17.65
N ASP A 85 -1.45 -10.76 -18.70
CA ASP A 85 -1.69 -11.28 -20.06
C ASP A 85 -0.49 -12.09 -20.56
N LEU A 86 0.72 -11.54 -20.46
CA LEU A 86 1.94 -12.21 -20.89
C LEU A 86 2.25 -13.47 -20.06
N THR A 87 2.03 -13.41 -18.75
CA THR A 87 2.21 -14.58 -17.86
C THR A 87 1.22 -15.68 -18.24
N THR A 88 -0.03 -15.32 -18.52
CA THR A 88 -1.06 -16.28 -18.96
C THR A 88 -0.67 -16.93 -20.29
N SER A 89 -0.20 -16.12 -21.25
CA SER A 89 0.25 -16.64 -22.55
C SER A 89 1.46 -17.56 -22.44
N SER A 90 2.39 -17.33 -21.50
CA SER A 90 3.56 -18.19 -21.32
C SER A 90 3.23 -19.62 -20.87
N PHE A 91 2.06 -19.84 -20.26
CA PHE A 91 1.64 -21.20 -19.91
C PHE A 91 1.36 -22.05 -21.15
N HIS A 92 1.05 -21.46 -22.31
CA HIS A 92 0.86 -22.21 -23.55
C HIS A 92 2.18 -22.66 -24.21
N TRP A 93 3.34 -22.44 -23.60
CA TRP A 93 4.64 -22.84 -24.16
C TRP A 93 5.06 -24.28 -23.85
N SER A 94 4.22 -25.04 -23.13
CA SER A 94 4.45 -26.47 -22.89
C SER A 94 3.29 -27.28 -23.43
N ASP A 95 3.58 -28.41 -24.09
CA ASP A 95 2.58 -29.29 -24.72
C ASP A 95 1.47 -29.70 -23.74
N ARG A 96 1.83 -29.95 -22.47
CA ARG A 96 0.89 -30.31 -21.40
C ARG A 96 -0.11 -29.20 -21.09
N ALA A 97 0.34 -27.95 -21.09
CA ALA A 97 -0.49 -26.80 -20.74
C ALA A 97 -1.22 -26.23 -21.96
N GLU A 98 -0.71 -26.44 -23.18
CA GLU A 98 -1.42 -26.19 -24.42
C GLU A 98 -2.70 -27.06 -24.50
N ALA A 99 -2.60 -28.35 -24.15
CA ALA A 99 -3.76 -29.25 -24.08
C ALA A 99 -4.83 -28.81 -23.07
N GLN A 100 -4.47 -28.04 -22.04
CA GLN A 100 -5.39 -27.47 -21.04
C GLN A 100 -5.73 -26.00 -21.30
N GLY A 101 -5.31 -25.47 -22.46
CA GLY A 101 -5.33 -24.04 -22.73
C GLY A 101 -6.74 -23.45 -22.77
N GLU A 102 -7.70 -24.16 -23.36
CA GLU A 102 -9.10 -23.73 -23.43
C GLU A 102 -9.76 -23.70 -22.05
N ALA A 103 -9.51 -24.72 -21.21
CA ALA A 103 -10.00 -24.74 -19.83
C ALA A 103 -9.42 -23.59 -19.00
N MET A 104 -8.14 -23.26 -19.20
CA MET A 104 -7.50 -22.13 -18.53
C MET A 104 -8.08 -20.77 -18.99
N LYS A 105 -8.25 -20.58 -20.31
CA LYS A 105 -8.87 -19.37 -20.88
C LYS A 105 -10.28 -19.16 -20.37
N ALA A 106 -11.09 -20.22 -20.30
CA ALA A 106 -12.46 -20.16 -19.80
C ALA A 106 -12.55 -19.62 -18.36
N VAL A 107 -11.53 -19.88 -17.53
CA VAL A 107 -11.45 -19.36 -16.15
C VAL A 107 -10.88 -17.93 -16.11
N LEU A 108 -9.84 -17.64 -16.90
CA LEU A 108 -9.10 -16.37 -16.80
C LEU A 108 -9.74 -15.21 -17.56
N ILE A 109 -10.41 -15.45 -18.70
CA ILE A 109 -11.01 -14.40 -19.52
C ILE A 109 -12.04 -13.58 -18.73
N PRO A 110 -13.03 -14.18 -18.02
CA PRO A 110 -14.00 -13.40 -17.27
C PRO A 110 -13.36 -12.53 -16.17
N ILE A 111 -12.32 -13.07 -15.51
CA ILE A 111 -11.56 -12.33 -14.49
C ILE A 111 -10.83 -11.16 -15.15
N ARG A 112 -10.19 -11.39 -16.30
CA ARG A 112 -9.42 -10.38 -17.01
C ARG A 112 -10.29 -9.24 -17.56
N GLU A 113 -11.49 -9.56 -18.05
CA GLU A 113 -12.47 -8.60 -18.55
C GLU A 113 -13.05 -7.71 -17.44
N ALA A 114 -13.21 -8.26 -16.23
CA ALA A 114 -13.63 -7.49 -15.06
C ALA A 114 -12.54 -6.53 -14.54
N LEU A 115 -11.28 -6.72 -14.93
CA LEU A 115 -10.17 -5.91 -14.45
C LEU A 115 -9.88 -4.72 -15.39
N THR A 116 -10.08 -3.52 -14.85
CA THR A 116 -9.91 -2.27 -15.58
C THR A 116 -8.66 -1.51 -15.14
N PRO A 117 -8.00 -0.73 -16.00
CA PRO A 117 -6.91 0.15 -15.59
C PRO A 117 -7.40 1.41 -14.86
N GLU A 118 -8.65 1.82 -15.06
CA GLU A 118 -9.22 3.02 -14.46
C GLU A 118 -9.32 2.90 -12.93
N SER A 119 -9.16 4.04 -12.25
CA SER A 119 -9.36 4.15 -10.81
C SER A 119 -10.82 4.43 -10.51
N ASN A 120 -11.40 3.69 -9.56
CA ASN A 120 -12.73 3.98 -9.02
C ASN A 120 -12.68 5.01 -7.87
N VAL A 121 -11.49 5.49 -7.50
CA VAL A 121 -11.29 6.44 -6.40
C VAL A 121 -11.42 7.86 -6.93
N SER A 122 -12.44 8.57 -6.47
CA SER A 122 -12.67 9.99 -6.73
C SER A 122 -12.28 10.86 -5.53
N ILE A 123 -12.25 12.19 -5.72
CA ILE A 123 -11.99 13.15 -4.63
C ILE A 123 -12.98 12.98 -3.47
N ALA A 124 -14.26 12.68 -3.77
CA ALA A 124 -15.26 12.42 -2.74
C ALA A 124 -14.86 11.24 -1.83
N HIS A 125 -14.27 10.18 -2.40
CA HIS A 125 -13.76 9.04 -1.63
C HIS A 125 -12.57 9.43 -0.74
N VAL A 126 -11.70 10.32 -1.22
CA VAL A 126 -10.55 10.83 -0.45
C VAL A 126 -11.03 11.67 0.74
N LEU A 127 -12.06 12.52 0.53
CA LEU A 127 -12.64 13.35 1.60
C LEU A 127 -13.44 12.54 2.61
N ALA A 128 -14.12 11.48 2.15
CA ALA A 128 -14.82 10.54 3.01
C ALA A 128 -13.86 9.58 3.75
N ALA A 129 -12.56 9.62 3.46
CA ALA A 129 -11.59 8.72 4.08
C ALA A 129 -11.50 9.00 5.59
N ARG A 130 -11.63 7.93 6.37
CA ARG A 130 -11.48 7.95 7.82
C ARG A 130 -10.03 7.72 8.24
N GLU A 131 -9.70 8.12 9.45
CA GLU A 131 -8.34 7.99 10.00
C GLU A 131 -7.86 6.54 10.03
N ASP A 132 -8.75 5.58 10.27
CA ASP A 132 -8.43 4.15 10.28
C ASP A 132 -7.93 3.62 8.94
N LEU A 133 -8.38 4.19 7.81
CA LEU A 133 -7.88 3.85 6.47
C LEU A 133 -6.40 4.23 6.25
N SER A 134 -5.86 5.16 7.04
CA SER A 134 -4.43 5.50 6.98
C SER A 134 -3.53 4.46 7.62
N ARG A 135 -4.10 3.53 8.40
CA ARG A 135 -3.33 2.48 9.10
C ARG A 135 -2.88 1.42 8.10
N LEU A 136 -1.60 1.47 7.75
CA LEU A 136 -0.99 0.45 6.89
C LEU A 136 -0.87 -0.87 7.66
N ILE A 137 -1.63 -1.88 7.24
CA ILE A 137 -1.51 -3.24 7.75
C ILE A 137 -0.48 -3.99 6.90
N PRO A 138 0.61 -4.53 7.49
CA PRO A 138 1.57 -5.31 6.74
C PRO A 138 0.91 -6.48 6.01
N ALA A 139 1.20 -6.63 4.72
CA ALA A 139 0.68 -7.74 3.90
C ALA A 139 1.11 -9.12 4.43
N THR A 140 2.20 -9.16 5.21
CA THR A 140 2.72 -10.36 5.88
C THR A 140 2.09 -10.61 7.25
N SER A 141 1.19 -9.74 7.73
CA SER A 141 0.55 -9.90 9.03
C SER A 141 -0.27 -11.18 9.09
N LYS A 142 -0.34 -11.78 10.29
CA LYS A 142 -1.09 -13.02 10.54
C LYS A 142 -2.58 -12.90 10.18
N ALA A 143 -3.17 -11.70 10.31
CA ALA A 143 -4.56 -11.45 9.96
C ALA A 143 -4.76 -11.50 8.42
N VAL A 144 -3.95 -10.76 7.67
CA VAL A 144 -4.01 -10.75 6.19
C VAL A 144 -3.66 -12.12 5.61
N ARG A 145 -2.68 -12.82 6.19
CA ARG A 145 -2.30 -14.18 5.77
C ARG A 145 -3.37 -15.23 6.02
N ARG A 146 -4.19 -15.08 7.06
CA ARG A 146 -5.34 -15.97 7.29
C ARG A 146 -6.42 -15.81 6.22
N GLY A 147 -6.63 -14.60 5.70
CA GLY A 147 -7.58 -14.36 4.60
C GLY A 147 -7.03 -14.69 3.21
N THR A 148 -5.70 -14.69 3.03
CA THR A 148 -5.04 -14.92 1.73
C THR A 148 -4.35 -16.28 1.62
N CYS A 149 -4.56 -17.18 2.60
CA CYS A 149 -4.01 -18.52 2.54
C CYS A 149 -4.67 -19.28 1.39
N CYS A 150 -3.86 -19.94 0.57
CA CYS A 150 -4.34 -20.77 -0.54
C CYS A 150 -3.56 -22.08 -0.57
N ALA A 151 -3.95 -23.00 -1.45
CA ALA A 151 -3.28 -24.29 -1.55
C ALA A 151 -1.76 -24.20 -1.81
N ILE A 152 -1.31 -23.08 -2.37
CA ILE A 152 0.10 -22.77 -2.65
C ILE A 152 0.75 -22.05 -1.45
N ASN A 153 0.08 -21.05 -0.88
CA ASN A 153 0.55 -20.28 0.28
C ASN A 153 -0.12 -20.74 1.58
N LYS A 154 0.11 -22.01 1.97
CA LYS A 154 -0.48 -22.61 3.18
C LYS A 154 0.27 -22.25 4.46
N VAL A 155 1.60 -22.12 4.39
CA VAL A 155 2.44 -22.05 5.58
C VAL A 155 2.73 -20.60 5.96
N LEU A 156 2.25 -20.19 7.13
CA LEU A 156 2.73 -18.97 7.76
C LEU A 156 4.08 -19.27 8.41
N MET A 157 5.17 -18.77 7.81
CA MET A 157 6.48 -18.83 8.46
C MET A 157 6.39 -18.08 9.80
N GLY A 158 6.77 -18.77 10.87
CA GLY A 158 6.83 -18.20 12.22
C GLY A 158 7.92 -17.14 12.35
N ASN A 159 8.31 -16.84 13.58
CA ASN A 159 9.40 -15.90 13.82
C ASN A 159 10.70 -16.48 13.24
N VAL A 160 11.16 -15.95 12.11
CA VAL A 160 12.41 -16.39 11.47
C VAL A 160 13.55 -15.76 12.25
N PRO A 161 14.45 -16.55 12.86
CA PRO A 161 15.61 -16.00 13.55
C PRO A 161 16.42 -15.15 12.59
N ASP A 162 16.99 -14.06 13.11
CA ASP A 162 17.87 -13.22 12.31
C ASP A 162 18.98 -14.10 11.71
N ARG A 163 19.09 -14.08 10.37
CA ARG A 163 20.07 -14.90 9.64
C ARG A 163 21.44 -14.22 9.57
N GLY A 164 21.59 -13.07 10.24
CA GLY A 164 22.83 -12.30 10.25
C GLY A 164 23.14 -11.70 8.87
N GLY A 165 24.28 -11.02 8.76
CA GLY A 165 24.73 -10.43 7.51
C GLY A 165 24.19 -9.03 7.25
N ARG A 166 23.72 -8.32 8.29
CA ARG A 166 23.51 -6.88 8.15
C ARG A 166 24.86 -6.25 7.79
N PRO A 167 24.93 -5.33 6.81
CA PRO A 167 26.18 -4.71 6.40
C PRO A 167 26.97 -4.09 7.56
N ASN A 168 26.27 -3.68 8.62
CA ASN A 168 26.84 -3.06 9.81
C ASN A 168 27.38 -4.07 10.84
N GLU A 169 27.05 -5.35 10.69
CA GLU A 169 27.49 -6.47 11.53
C GLU A 169 28.61 -7.29 10.87
N LEU A 170 28.95 -6.97 9.61
CA LEU A 170 30.12 -7.53 8.94
C LEU A 170 31.37 -6.98 9.60
N GLU A 171 32.18 -7.87 10.16
CA GLU A 171 33.52 -7.55 10.63
C GLU A 171 34.32 -6.95 9.45
N ALA A 172 34.97 -5.81 9.67
CA ALA A 172 35.75 -5.16 8.63
C ALA A 172 36.80 -6.14 8.08
N PRO A 173 36.99 -6.22 6.76
CA PRO A 173 37.96 -7.14 6.19
C PRO A 173 39.33 -6.90 6.81
N MET A 174 40.03 -7.99 7.14
CA MET A 174 41.36 -7.93 7.75
C MET A 174 42.25 -6.92 7.02
N PRO A 175 42.92 -5.99 7.73
CA PRO A 175 43.85 -5.08 7.11
C PRO A 175 44.92 -5.86 6.35
N THR A 176 45.20 -5.48 5.11
CA THR A 176 46.28 -6.10 4.33
C THR A 176 47.62 -5.82 5.01
N TRP A 177 48.34 -6.88 5.36
CA TRP A 177 49.69 -6.78 5.87
C TRP A 177 50.63 -6.34 4.74
N GLN A 178 51.03 -5.08 4.73
CA GLN A 178 52.13 -4.62 3.91
C GLN A 178 53.43 -5.02 4.60
N SER A 179 54.30 -5.77 3.91
CA SER A 179 55.63 -6.08 4.42
C SER A 179 56.35 -4.77 4.78
N ARG A 180 56.92 -4.71 5.98
CA ARG A 180 57.81 -3.61 6.35
C ARG A 180 58.89 -3.53 5.29
N ARG A 181 58.94 -2.41 4.55
CA ARG A 181 59.99 -2.15 3.57
C ARG A 181 61.33 -2.22 4.31
N GLU A 182 62.13 -3.22 3.98
CA GLU A 182 63.57 -3.16 4.22
C GLU A 182 64.18 -2.26 3.15
N ASP A 183 65.06 -1.36 3.59
CA ASP A 183 65.80 -0.32 2.86
C ASP A 183 64.99 0.84 2.23
N GLY A 184 65.36 2.10 2.41
CA GLY A 184 66.50 2.70 3.10
C GLY A 184 66.43 4.22 2.92
N GLY A 185 66.93 4.97 3.91
CA GLY A 185 67.36 6.37 3.72
C GLY A 185 66.34 7.48 4.02
N GLY A 186 66.57 8.16 5.15
CA GLY A 186 66.68 9.62 5.13
C GLY A 186 65.47 10.48 5.53
N ARG A 187 65.59 11.06 6.74
CA ARG A 187 65.18 12.44 7.11
C ARG A 187 63.68 12.78 7.07
N LYS A 188 63.06 12.85 8.24
CA LYS A 188 62.87 14.12 8.98
C LYS A 188 62.12 13.86 10.29
N ALA A 189 62.72 14.32 11.37
CA ALA A 189 62.09 14.42 12.67
C ALA A 189 60.86 15.33 12.59
N GLY A 190 59.69 14.79 12.91
CA GLY A 190 58.47 15.52 13.18
C GLY A 190 57.90 15.01 14.50
N ARG A 191 58.22 15.71 15.59
CA ARG A 191 57.65 15.47 16.91
C ARG A 191 56.13 15.61 16.85
N GLN A 192 55.38 14.55 17.11
CA GLN A 192 54.02 14.65 17.64
C GLN A 192 53.80 13.60 18.73
N SER A 193 53.94 14.06 19.97
CA SER A 193 53.62 13.33 21.19
C SER A 193 52.09 13.18 21.29
N TRP A 194 51.57 11.98 21.02
CA TRP A 194 50.18 11.64 21.29
C TRP A 194 50.01 11.26 22.76
N GLY A 195 49.25 12.09 23.47
CA GLY A 195 48.85 11.90 24.85
C GLY A 195 48.06 10.60 25.05
N ARG A 196 48.52 9.80 26.01
CA ARG A 196 47.98 8.52 26.43
C ARG A 196 46.69 8.72 27.25
N LYS A 197 45.51 8.58 26.64
CA LYS A 197 44.24 8.44 27.40
C LYS A 197 44.09 6.99 27.87
N LYS A 198 44.32 6.76 29.18
CA LYS A 198 44.03 5.50 29.86
C LYS A 198 42.52 5.25 29.88
N LYS A 199 42.07 4.07 29.42
CA LYS A 199 40.79 3.47 29.81
C LYS A 199 40.90 3.03 31.27
N LYS A 200 40.02 3.52 32.14
CA LYS A 200 39.78 2.94 33.47
C LYS A 200 38.88 1.69 33.30
N LYS A 201 39.18 0.66 34.08
CA LYS A 201 38.27 -0.44 34.41
C LYS A 201 36.99 0.10 35.04
#